data_AF-A0A932HKD3-F1
#
_entry.id   AF-A0A932HKD3-F1
#
_cell.length_a   1.000
_cell.length_b   1.000
_cell.length_c   1.000
_cell.angle_alpha   90.00
_cell.angle_beta   90.00
_cell.angle_gamma   90.00
#
_symmetry.space_group_name_H-M   'P 1'
#
loop_
_entity.id
_entity.type
_entity.pdbx_description
1 polymer ?
#
loop_
_entity_poly.entity_id
_entity_poly.type
_entity_poly.pdbx_seq_one_letter_code
_entity_poly.pdbx_strand_id
1 'polypeptide(L)'
;MVDQVLIQTLMHAGRPLVTLTMAALALFSVYSLAVIGERWWTFRRCRLASAGLLRRVLESVDQGKLQEALLLCERKEGGHVGPVLAAGLRELQPLASRNPGLHADAAFDRATAAAREAMQRVTGAEIGRLEHRLTSLATLGNISPF
;
A
#
# COMPACT_ATOMS: atom_id res chain seq x y z
N MET A 1 -54.82 36.78 15.50
CA MET A 1 -54.07 36.44 16.73
C MET A 1 -53.51 35.01 16.70
N VAL A 2 -54.30 34.01 16.28
CA VAL A 2 -53.84 32.60 16.15
C VAL A 2 -52.72 32.43 15.12
N ASP A 3 -52.77 33.15 14.00
CA ASP A 3 -51.76 33.08 12.92
C ASP A 3 -50.34 33.49 13.37
N GLN A 4 -50.21 34.55 14.16
CA GLN A 4 -48.89 35.01 14.64
C GLN A 4 -48.25 34.04 15.64
N VAL A 5 -49.05 33.36 16.47
CA VAL A 5 -48.57 32.35 17.43
C VAL A 5 -48.13 31.08 16.70
N LEU A 6 -48.82 30.71 15.61
CA LEU A 6 -48.43 29.58 14.76
C LEU A 6 -47.10 29.84 14.03
N ILE A 7 -46.92 31.06 13.52
CA ILE A 7 -45.68 31.47 12.84
C ILE A 7 -44.51 31.54 13.83
N GLN A 8 -44.72 32.06 15.06
CA GLN A 8 -43.68 32.07 16.10
C GLN A 8 -43.28 30.67 16.58
N THR A 9 -44.23 29.74 16.73
CA THR A 9 -43.93 28.36 17.15
C THR A 9 -43.21 27.56 16.08
N LEU A 10 -43.56 27.74 14.79
CA LEU A 10 -42.81 27.17 13.66
C LEU A 10 -41.38 27.71 13.56
N MET A 11 -41.18 29.02 13.78
CA MET A 11 -39.84 29.63 13.78
C MET A 11 -38.96 29.18 14.95
N HIS A 12 -39.53 28.94 16.14
CA HIS A 12 -38.76 28.42 17.28
C HIS A 12 -38.48 26.91 17.16
N ALA A 13 -39.38 26.13 16.56
CA ALA A 13 -39.18 24.70 16.34
C ALA A 13 -38.13 24.38 15.27
N GLY A 14 -37.92 25.27 14.29
CA GLY A 14 -36.88 25.09 13.25
C GLY A 14 -35.44 25.27 13.76
N ARG A 15 -35.21 26.14 14.75
CA ARG A 15 -33.86 26.45 15.29
C ARG A 15 -33.10 25.23 15.86
N PRO A 16 -33.70 24.37 16.71
CA PRO A 16 -32.97 23.21 17.25
C PRO A 16 -32.65 22.18 16.17
N LEU A 17 -33.55 21.98 15.20
CA LEU A 17 -33.33 21.04 14.09
C LEU A 17 -32.15 21.48 13.22
N VAL A 18 -32.08 22.78 12.87
CA VAL A 18 -30.97 23.35 12.08
C VAL A 18 -29.65 23.32 12.85
N THR A 19 -29.68 23.56 14.17
CA THR A 19 -28.47 23.52 14.99
C THR A 19 -27.93 22.09 15.11
N LEU A 20 -28.83 21.11 15.27
CA LEU A 20 -28.49 19.69 15.29
C LEU A 20 -27.86 19.23 13.97
N THR A 21 -28.44 19.61 12.83
CA THR A 21 -27.88 19.25 11.53
C THR A 21 -26.52 19.90 11.31
N MET A 22 -26.37 21.20 11.59
CA MET A 22 -25.07 21.88 11.50
C MET A 22 -24.00 21.22 12.37
N ALA A 23 -24.35 20.83 13.60
CA ALA A 23 -23.44 20.11 14.49
C ALA A 23 -23.06 18.73 13.92
N ALA A 24 -24.02 17.98 13.40
CA ALA A 24 -23.78 16.67 12.77
C ALA A 24 -22.88 16.81 11.53
N LEU A 25 -23.14 17.77 10.64
CA LEU A 25 -22.31 18.05 9.48
C LEU A 25 -20.88 18.45 9.87
N ALA A 26 -20.74 19.30 10.91
CA ALA A 26 -19.42 19.70 11.41
C ALA A 26 -18.63 18.50 11.96
N LEU A 27 -19.29 17.60 12.69
CA LEU A 27 -18.67 16.38 13.21
C LEU A 27 -18.23 15.44 12.09
N PHE A 28 -19.08 15.27 11.07
CA PHE A 28 -18.78 14.46 9.88
C PHE A 28 -17.62 15.05 9.07
N SER A 29 -17.52 16.39 9.00
CA SER A 29 -16.41 17.10 8.34
C SER A 29 -15.08 16.80 9.01
N VAL A 30 -15.00 16.90 10.34
CA VAL A 30 -13.79 16.58 11.10
C VAL A 30 -13.43 15.10 10.98
N TYR A 31 -14.44 14.21 11.04
CA TYR A 31 -14.24 12.78 10.85
C TYR A 31 -13.66 12.45 9.47
N SER A 32 -14.18 13.08 8.41
CA SER A 32 -13.66 12.94 7.04
C SER A 32 -12.19 13.36 6.95
N LEU A 33 -11.83 14.52 7.51
CA LEU A 33 -10.44 14.98 7.56
C LEU A 33 -9.53 14.02 8.33
N ALA A 34 -10.00 13.47 9.44
CA ALA A 34 -9.23 12.51 10.24
C ALA A 34 -8.94 11.23 9.45
N VAL A 35 -9.94 10.68 8.76
CA VAL A 35 -9.78 9.47 7.92
C VAL A 35 -8.83 9.72 6.74
N ILE A 36 -8.92 10.89 6.09
CA ILE A 36 -8.00 11.29 5.00
C ILE A 36 -6.56 11.39 5.53
N GLY A 37 -6.38 12.02 6.69
CA GLY A 37 -5.08 12.17 7.35
C GLY A 37 -4.45 10.82 7.70
N GLU A 38 -5.23 9.90 8.28
CA GLU A 38 -4.76 8.55 8.64
C GLU A 38 -4.35 7.74 7.40
N ARG A 39 -5.14 7.81 6.33
CA ARG A 39 -4.82 7.17 5.05
C ARG A 39 -3.55 7.74 4.43
N TRP A 40 -3.37 9.06 4.45
CA TRP A 40 -2.18 9.71 3.91
C TRP A 40 -0.92 9.33 4.71
N TRP A 41 -1.01 9.33 6.04
CA TRP A 41 0.11 8.94 6.90
C TRP A 41 0.53 7.48 6.67
N THR A 42 -0.45 6.58 6.58
CA THR A 42 -0.22 5.16 6.30
C THR A 42 0.46 4.97 4.93
N PHE A 43 0.01 5.69 3.90
CA PHE A 43 0.62 5.61 2.57
C PHE A 43 2.06 6.13 2.56
N ARG A 44 2.36 7.22 3.28
CA ARG A 44 3.72 7.75 3.43
C ARG A 44 4.62 6.75 4.15
N ARG A 45 4.17 6.17 5.27
CA ARG A 45 4.95 5.18 6.02
C ARG A 45 5.30 3.95 5.18
N CYS A 46 4.33 3.40 4.46
CA CYS A 46 4.57 2.25 3.57
C CYS A 46 5.62 2.57 2.50
N ARG A 47 5.56 3.75 1.87
CA ARG A 47 6.51 4.14 0.83
C ARG A 47 7.95 4.29 1.36
N LEU A 48 8.13 4.88 2.53
CA LEU A 48 9.45 4.95 3.16
C LEU A 48 9.97 3.57 3.58
N ALA A 49 9.10 2.70 4.09
CA ALA A 49 9.45 1.36 4.50
C ALA A 49 9.89 0.46 3.31
N SER A 50 9.20 0.55 2.16
CA SER A 50 9.59 -0.18 0.95
C SER A 50 10.96 0.22 0.41
N ALA A 51 11.26 1.54 0.38
CA ALA A 51 12.56 2.03 -0.04
C ALA A 51 13.69 1.63 0.94
N GLY A 52 13.40 1.66 2.24
CA GLY A 52 14.33 1.20 3.28
C GLY A 52 14.64 -0.30 3.19
N LEU A 53 13.64 -1.13 2.92
CA LEU A 53 13.83 -2.58 2.76
C LEU A 53 14.69 -2.89 1.54
N LEU A 54 14.43 -2.25 0.40
CA LEU A 54 15.23 -2.45 -0.82
C LEU A 54 16.71 -2.17 -0.57
N ARG A 55 17.02 -1.07 0.14
CA ARG A 55 18.40 -0.68 0.44
C ARG A 55 19.11 -1.71 1.33
N ARG A 56 18.43 -2.22 2.37
CA ARG A 56 19.00 -3.26 3.26
C ARG A 56 19.22 -4.59 2.55
N VAL A 57 18.31 -4.95 1.65
CA VAL A 57 18.45 -6.18 0.86
C VAL A 57 19.62 -6.06 -0.11
N LEU A 58 19.77 -4.91 -0.79
CA LEU A 58 20.90 -4.66 -1.69
C LEU A 58 22.24 -4.73 -0.95
N GLU A 59 22.32 -4.13 0.23
CA GLU A 59 23.51 -4.15 1.10
C GLU A 59 23.86 -5.57 1.58
N SER A 60 22.85 -6.39 1.88
CA SER A 60 23.03 -7.80 2.28
C SER A 60 23.49 -8.69 1.12
N VAL A 61 23.06 -8.38 -0.10
CA VAL A 61 23.48 -9.07 -1.33
C VAL A 61 24.92 -8.71 -1.69
N ASP A 62 25.30 -7.44 -1.56
CA ASP A 62 26.66 -6.95 -1.81
C ASP A 62 27.70 -7.59 -0.85
N GLN A 63 27.28 -7.87 0.38
CA GLN A 63 28.06 -8.62 1.37
C GLN A 63 28.13 -10.14 1.10
N GLY A 64 27.51 -10.65 0.01
CA GLY A 64 27.49 -12.06 -0.35
C GLY A 64 26.54 -12.93 0.50
N LYS A 65 25.74 -12.32 1.37
CA LYS A 65 24.86 -13.04 2.32
C LYS A 65 23.44 -13.20 1.79
N LEU A 66 23.30 -13.94 0.69
CA LEU A 66 22.01 -14.13 0.02
C LEU A 66 20.92 -14.76 0.91
N GLN A 67 21.29 -15.64 1.84
CA GLN A 67 20.33 -16.23 2.79
C GLN A 67 19.80 -15.20 3.79
N GLU A 68 20.65 -14.28 4.25
CA GLU A 68 20.28 -13.21 5.19
C GLU A 68 19.38 -12.18 4.48
N ALA A 69 19.70 -11.86 3.21
CA ALA A 69 18.86 -11.04 2.34
C ALA A 69 17.46 -11.65 2.12
N LEU A 70 17.35 -12.97 1.94
CA LEU A 70 16.07 -13.67 1.78
C LEU A 70 15.22 -13.61 3.06
N LEU A 71 15.85 -13.79 4.23
CA LEU A 71 15.19 -13.67 5.53
C LEU A 71 14.70 -12.24 5.79
N LEU A 72 15.44 -11.21 5.37
CA LEU A 72 14.98 -9.82 5.42
C LEU A 72 13.78 -9.58 4.48
N CYS A 73 13.77 -10.18 3.30
CA CYS A 73 12.62 -10.10 2.38
C CYS A 73 11.37 -10.78 2.94
N GLU A 74 11.51 -11.90 3.66
CA GLU A 74 10.39 -12.63 4.27
C GLU A 74 9.83 -11.95 5.52
N ARG A 75 10.64 -11.19 6.26
CA ARG A 75 10.21 -10.46 7.47
C ARG A 75 9.18 -9.34 7.22
N LYS A 76 8.77 -9.11 5.97
CA LYS A 76 7.55 -8.34 5.62
C LYS A 76 7.54 -6.86 6.07
N GLU A 77 8.69 -6.28 6.43
CA GLU A 77 8.77 -4.91 6.95
C GLU A 77 8.59 -3.82 5.88
N GLY A 78 8.61 -4.15 4.59
CA GLY A 78 8.60 -3.18 3.47
C GLY A 78 7.44 -3.31 2.49
N GLY A 79 6.36 -4.02 2.84
CA GLY A 79 5.18 -4.17 1.98
C GLY A 79 5.35 -5.14 0.80
N HIS A 80 4.67 -4.86 -0.31
CA HIS A 80 4.49 -5.77 -1.47
C HIS A 80 5.74 -6.01 -2.33
N VAL A 81 6.86 -5.36 -2.02
CA VAL A 81 8.12 -5.46 -2.78
C VAL A 81 8.99 -6.63 -2.29
N GLY A 82 8.80 -7.09 -1.05
CA GLY A 82 9.52 -8.23 -0.47
C GLY A 82 9.38 -9.57 -1.23
N PRO A 83 8.16 -10.00 -1.64
CA PRO A 83 7.99 -11.24 -2.39
C PRO A 83 8.65 -11.20 -3.79
N VAL A 84 8.66 -10.04 -4.45
CA VAL A 84 9.31 -9.86 -5.75
C VAL A 84 10.83 -10.01 -5.62
N LEU A 85 11.44 -9.36 -4.63
CA LEU A 85 12.88 -9.53 -4.36
C LEU A 85 13.23 -10.94 -3.91
N ALA A 86 12.40 -11.57 -3.06
CA ALA A 86 12.60 -12.94 -2.64
C ALA A 86 12.59 -13.93 -3.83
N ALA A 87 11.69 -13.74 -4.79
CA ALA A 87 11.60 -14.58 -5.98
C ALA A 87 12.88 -14.51 -6.84
N GLY A 88 13.39 -13.30 -7.12
CA GLY A 88 14.64 -13.19 -7.88
C GLY A 88 15.89 -13.62 -7.09
N LEU A 89 15.93 -13.40 -5.78
CA LEU A 89 17.04 -13.88 -4.93
C LEU A 89 17.09 -15.41 -4.82
N ARG A 90 15.94 -16.09 -4.81
CA ARG A 90 15.88 -17.55 -4.85
C ARG A 90 16.46 -18.15 -6.13
N GLU A 91 16.22 -17.51 -7.28
CA GLU A 91 16.78 -17.95 -8.56
C GLU A 91 18.31 -17.71 -8.67
N LEU A 92 18.85 -16.75 -7.91
CA LEU A 92 20.28 -16.47 -7.84
C LEU A 92 21.04 -17.32 -6.79
N GLN A 93 20.34 -17.86 -5.79
CA GLN A 93 20.89 -18.73 -4.76
C GLN A 93 21.65 -19.98 -5.29
N PRO A 94 21.15 -20.73 -6.29
CA PRO A 94 21.86 -21.89 -6.82
C PRO A 94 23.16 -21.52 -7.56
N LEU A 95 23.31 -20.29 -8.06
CA LEU A 95 24.56 -19.81 -8.64
C LEU A 95 25.61 -19.47 -7.59
N ALA A 96 25.23 -18.78 -6.52
CA ALA A 96 26.16 -18.48 -5.43
C ALA A 96 26.68 -19.74 -4.72
N SER A 97 25.87 -20.80 -4.72
CA SER A 97 26.21 -22.10 -4.14
C SER A 97 27.07 -22.96 -5.08
N ARG A 98 27.02 -22.72 -6.39
CA ARG A 98 27.79 -23.43 -7.43
C ARG A 98 29.03 -22.62 -7.79
N ASN A 99 30.10 -22.77 -6.99
CA ASN A 99 31.49 -22.40 -7.30
C ASN A 99 31.73 -21.02 -7.98
N PRO A 100 32.30 -20.02 -7.28
CA PRO A 100 32.58 -18.67 -7.81
C PRO A 100 33.55 -18.60 -9.01
N GLY A 101 34.18 -19.73 -9.39
CA GLY A 101 35.30 -19.75 -10.33
C GLY A 101 35.03 -20.36 -11.70
N LEU A 102 33.83 -20.87 -12.00
CA LEU A 102 33.58 -21.61 -13.25
C LEU A 102 32.55 -20.90 -14.15
N HIS A 103 33.07 -20.02 -15.00
CA HIS A 103 32.41 -19.37 -16.15
C HIS A 103 31.20 -18.48 -15.81
N ALA A 104 31.52 -17.30 -15.30
CA ALA A 104 30.62 -16.22 -14.88
C ALA A 104 29.78 -15.56 -15.99
N ASP A 105 29.79 -16.03 -17.24
CA ASP A 105 29.02 -15.40 -18.33
C ASP A 105 27.71 -16.15 -18.61
N ALA A 106 27.73 -17.31 -19.25
CA ALA A 106 26.49 -17.93 -19.77
C ALA A 106 25.55 -18.53 -18.69
N ALA A 107 26.10 -19.01 -17.57
CA ALA A 107 25.30 -19.52 -16.46
C ALA A 107 24.71 -18.39 -15.62
N PHE A 108 25.48 -17.32 -15.43
CA PHE A 108 25.03 -16.10 -14.77
C PHE A 108 23.91 -15.42 -15.57
N ASP A 109 24.12 -15.24 -16.87
CA ASP A 109 23.14 -14.59 -17.76
C ASP A 109 21.82 -15.39 -17.85
N ARG A 110 21.89 -16.72 -17.80
CA ARG A 110 20.70 -17.57 -17.75
C ARG A 110 19.93 -17.44 -16.43
N ALA A 111 20.63 -17.32 -15.30
CA ALA A 111 19.95 -17.16 -14.01
C ALA A 111 19.47 -15.73 -13.78
N THR A 112 20.15 -14.69 -14.28
CA THR A 112 19.64 -13.31 -14.24
C THR A 112 18.39 -13.18 -15.12
N ALA A 113 18.36 -13.84 -16.28
CA ALA A 113 17.16 -13.95 -17.11
C ALA A 113 16.02 -14.67 -16.37
N ALA A 114 16.29 -15.82 -15.74
CA ALA A 114 15.31 -16.55 -14.96
C ALA A 114 14.79 -15.75 -13.74
N ALA A 115 15.69 -15.07 -13.01
CA ALA A 115 15.36 -14.20 -11.90
C ALA A 115 14.49 -13.00 -12.36
N ARG A 116 14.82 -12.41 -13.51
CA ARG A 116 14.02 -11.32 -14.11
C ARG A 116 12.64 -11.81 -14.50
N GLU A 117 12.52 -12.98 -15.11
CA GLU A 117 11.24 -13.57 -15.49
C GLU A 117 10.39 -13.89 -14.25
N ALA A 118 10.99 -14.50 -13.22
CA ALA A 118 10.32 -14.77 -11.95
C ALA A 118 9.84 -13.48 -11.27
N MET A 119 10.69 -12.44 -11.22
CA MET A 119 10.32 -11.11 -10.72
C MET A 119 9.17 -10.50 -11.53
N GLN A 120 9.19 -10.61 -12.87
CA GLN A 120 8.12 -10.10 -13.73
C GLN A 120 6.78 -10.79 -13.49
N ARG A 121 6.77 -12.12 -13.31
CA ARG A 121 5.55 -12.89 -12.98
C ARG A 121 4.94 -12.44 -11.65
N VAL A 122 5.77 -12.33 -10.61
CA VAL A 122 5.29 -11.88 -9.29
C VAL A 122 4.85 -10.42 -9.34
N THR A 123 5.55 -9.57 -10.10
CA THR A 123 5.17 -8.16 -10.31
C THR A 123 3.81 -8.06 -11.01
N GLY A 124 3.56 -8.85 -12.05
CA GLY A 124 2.27 -8.88 -12.73
C GLY A 124 1.12 -9.30 -11.80
N ALA A 125 1.35 -10.32 -10.96
CA ALA A 125 0.36 -10.74 -9.97
C ALA A 125 0.08 -9.66 -8.91
N GLU A 126 1.11 -8.92 -8.47
CA GLU A 126 0.96 -7.82 -7.52
C GLU A 126 0.28 -6.59 -8.14
N ILE A 127 0.57 -6.26 -9.41
CA ILE A 127 -0.16 -5.21 -10.14
C ILE A 127 -1.64 -5.55 -10.24
N GLY A 128 -2.00 -6.78 -10.64
CA GLY A 128 -3.41 -7.19 -10.71
C GLY A 128 -4.13 -7.12 -9.34
N ARG A 129 -3.42 -7.38 -8.24
CA ARG A 129 -3.96 -7.20 -6.88
C ARG A 129 -4.16 -5.73 -6.50
N LEU A 130 -3.24 -4.86 -6.90
CA LEU A 130 -3.37 -3.42 -6.72
C LEU A 130 -4.53 -2.86 -7.54
N GLU A 131 -4.66 -3.27 -8.80
CA GLU A 131 -5.77 -2.91 -9.69
C GLU A 131 -7.11 -3.33 -9.11
N HIS A 132 -7.23 -4.57 -8.60
CA HIS A 132 -8.49 -5.03 -7.99
C HIS A 132 -8.92 -4.16 -6.80
N ARG A 133 -7.96 -3.77 -5.95
CA ARG A 133 -8.22 -2.88 -4.81
C ARG A 133 -8.57 -1.47 -5.27
N LEU A 134 -7.92 -0.93 -6.31
CA LEU A 134 -8.25 0.38 -6.87
C LEU A 134 -9.65 0.38 -7.50
N THR A 135 -10.02 -0.66 -8.23
CA THR A 135 -11.37 -0.82 -8.79
C THR A 135 -12.43 -0.88 -7.69
N SER A 136 -12.17 -1.59 -6.59
CA SER A 136 -13.07 -1.58 -5.42
C SER A 136 -13.16 -0.22 -4.74
N LEU A 137 -12.09 0.58 -4.79
CA LEU A 137 -12.09 1.95 -4.26
C LEU A 137 -12.85 2.91 -5.19
N ALA A 138 -12.73 2.71 -6.50
CA ALA A 138 -13.43 3.50 -7.52
C ALA A 138 -14.93 3.23 -7.48
N THR A 139 -15.34 1.96 -7.32
CA THR A 139 -16.76 1.66 -7.07
C THR A 139 -17.19 2.26 -5.75
N LEU A 140 -16.45 2.06 -4.65
CA LEU A 140 -16.80 2.64 -3.34
C LEU A 140 -16.92 4.18 -3.35
N GLY A 141 -16.09 4.88 -4.13
CA GLY A 141 -16.21 6.32 -4.35
C GLY A 141 -17.41 6.71 -5.22
N ASN A 142 -17.82 5.84 -6.15
CA ASN A 142 -19.02 6.04 -6.97
C ASN A 142 -20.33 5.72 -6.23
N ILE A 143 -20.31 4.83 -5.24
CA ILE A 143 -21.45 4.54 -4.32
C ILE A 143 -21.39 5.35 -3.03
N SER A 144 -20.29 6.06 -2.71
CA SER A 144 -20.31 7.04 -1.63
C SER A 144 -21.17 8.21 -2.08
N PRO A 145 -22.33 8.45 -1.43
CA PRO A 145 -23.29 9.40 -1.92
C PRO A 145 -22.74 10.82 -1.74
N PHE A 146 -23.08 11.69 -2.68
CA PHE A 146 -23.34 13.10 -2.32
C PHE A 146 -24.42 13.16 -1.24
#